data_AF-A0A401NP94-F1
#
_entry.id   AF-A0A401NP94-F1
#
_cell.length_a   1.000
_cell.length_b   1.000
_cell.length_c   1.000
_cell.angle_alpha   90.00
_cell.angle_beta   90.00
_cell.angle_gamma   90.00
#
_symmetry.space_group_name_H-M   'P 1'
#
loop_
_entity.id
_entity.type
_entity.pdbx_description
1 polymer ?
#
loop_
_entity_poly.entity_id
_entity_poly.type
_entity_poly.pdbx_seq_one_letter_code
_entity_poly.pdbx_strand_id
1 'polypeptide(L)'
;VCYSLLIAVAVIMRILGNVEEAVPISLALIIGWCNTIYFARGFKMLGQFSIMIQKIIFGDFMQWCCLVLICITGFTSAFYVMFQSLDLRHYPYFRDFSMTMYTTVELMMGLIDLPVPYDRPTPSIIYTGYVLYMIFVYLLLLNLLIAMMDDTYWRIAYEREELWKVQIAATILLLERRVPVFLEIRSGVPGRSLGFDDDKWYIGVEEILTETVGTKVQVPALNAQKYSHHLGWDAIRKNLAKIISMRESSESTSF
;
A
#
# COMPACT_ATOMS: atom_id res chain seq x y z
N VAL A 1 8.58 11.17 5.49
CA VAL A 1 10.01 11.48 5.76
C VAL A 1 10.76 11.80 4.47
N CYS A 2 10.79 10.93 3.46
CA CYS A 2 11.49 11.23 2.20
C CYS A 2 10.93 12.48 1.47
N TYR A 3 9.60 12.61 1.37
CA TYR A 3 8.96 13.81 0.80
C TYR A 3 9.35 15.10 1.54
N SER A 4 9.28 15.09 2.87
CA SER A 4 9.64 16.25 3.70
C SER A 4 11.13 16.59 3.61
N LEU A 5 12.01 15.60 3.48
CA LEU A 5 13.44 15.81 3.24
C LEU A 5 13.71 16.45 1.88
N LEU A 6 13.05 15.97 0.82
CA LEU A 6 13.21 16.54 -0.53
C LEU A 6 12.75 18.00 -0.60
N ILE A 7 11.66 18.34 0.08
CA ILE A 7 11.21 19.74 0.19
C ILE A 7 12.23 20.56 0.98
N ALA A 8 12.76 20.04 2.09
CA ALA A 8 13.78 20.75 2.86
C ALA A 8 15.05 21.00 2.01
N VAL A 9 15.51 20.00 1.25
CA VAL A 9 16.63 20.13 0.33
C VAL A 9 16.34 21.14 -0.77
N ALA A 10 15.14 21.13 -1.35
CA ALA A 10 14.72 22.12 -2.34
C ALA A 10 14.74 23.55 -1.77
N VAL A 11 14.25 23.74 -0.54
CA VAL A 11 14.27 25.05 0.15
C VAL A 11 15.71 25.48 0.44
N ILE A 12 16.59 24.57 0.86
CA ILE A 12 18.01 24.86 1.07
C ILE A 12 18.66 25.29 -0.25
N MET A 13 18.45 24.54 -1.33
CA MET A 13 18.98 24.89 -2.67
C MET A 13 18.45 26.23 -3.18
N ARG A 14 17.18 26.55 -2.89
CA ARG A 14 16.57 27.85 -3.19
C ARG A 14 17.29 28.99 -2.47
N ILE A 15 17.62 28.79 -1.20
CA ILE A 15 18.36 29.79 -0.39
C ILE A 15 19.80 29.94 -0.87
N LEU A 16 20.44 28.85 -1.31
CA LEU A 16 21.78 28.87 -1.90
C LEU A 16 21.81 29.44 -3.34
N GLY A 17 20.66 29.72 -3.96
CA GLY A 17 20.57 30.28 -5.31
C GLY A 17 20.95 29.30 -6.43
N ASN A 18 20.87 27.99 -6.19
CA ASN A 18 21.22 26.98 -7.17
C ASN A 18 20.07 26.72 -8.16
N VAL A 19 20.37 26.72 -9.47
CA VAL A 19 19.38 26.54 -10.56
C VAL A 19 18.86 25.10 -10.64
N GLU A 20 19.55 24.13 -10.02
CA GLU A 20 19.18 22.71 -10.00
C GLU A 20 18.03 22.37 -9.03
N GLU A 21 17.39 23.38 -8.43
CA GLU A 21 16.22 23.21 -7.53
C GLU A 21 15.04 22.46 -8.17
N ALA A 22 14.93 22.48 -9.50
CA ALA A 22 13.83 21.83 -10.22
C ALA A 22 13.83 20.31 -10.05
N VAL A 23 15.00 19.70 -9.83
CA VAL A 23 15.15 18.25 -9.67
C VAL A 23 14.51 17.74 -8.36
N PRO A 24 14.88 18.24 -7.16
CA PRO A 24 14.24 17.79 -5.93
C PRO A 24 12.75 18.16 -5.86
N ILE A 25 12.32 19.28 -6.48
CA ILE A 25 10.90 19.68 -6.53
C ILE A 25 10.09 18.71 -7.39
N SER A 26 10.57 18.34 -8.57
CA SER A 26 9.87 17.39 -9.45
C SER A 26 9.77 16.00 -8.80
N LEU A 27 10.83 15.52 -8.14
CA LEU A 27 10.80 14.28 -7.37
C LEU A 27 9.85 14.36 -6.17
N ALA A 28 9.83 15.48 -5.44
CA ALA A 28 8.91 15.69 -4.34
C ALA A 28 7.45 15.64 -4.81
N LEU A 29 7.12 16.25 -5.96
CA LEU A 29 5.78 16.18 -6.56
C LEU A 29 5.36 14.75 -6.87
N ILE A 30 6.22 13.96 -7.52
CA ILE A 30 5.93 12.54 -7.83
C ILE A 30 5.66 11.76 -6.53
N ILE A 31 6.51 11.92 -5.51
CA ILE A 31 6.32 11.26 -4.22
C ILE A 31 5.07 11.76 -3.50
N GLY A 32 4.72 13.04 -3.64
CA GLY A 32 3.49 13.63 -3.10
C GLY A 32 2.24 12.97 -3.69
N TRP A 33 2.21 12.75 -5.00
CA TRP A 33 1.14 12.00 -5.66
C TRP A 33 1.12 10.53 -5.25
N CYS A 34 2.27 9.87 -5.13
CA CYS A 34 2.34 8.51 -4.59
C CYS A 34 1.82 8.43 -3.14
N ASN A 35 2.06 9.47 -2.32
CA ASN A 35 1.51 9.56 -0.97
C ASN A 35 -0.01 9.73 -0.96
N THR A 36 -0.63 10.18 -2.05
CA THR A 36 -2.11 10.25 -2.15
C THR A 36 -2.73 8.85 -2.08
N ILE A 37 -2.03 7.83 -2.60
CA ILE A 37 -2.43 6.41 -2.50
C ILE A 37 -2.50 5.96 -1.03
N TYR A 38 -1.68 6.54 -0.15
CA TYR A 38 -1.75 6.30 1.30
C TYR A 38 -3.05 6.85 1.91
N PHE A 39 -3.50 8.03 1.47
CA PHE A 39 -4.73 8.63 1.98
C PHE A 39 -6.00 7.93 1.46
N ALA A 40 -5.91 7.22 0.33
CA ALA A 40 -7.00 6.39 -0.19
C ALA A 40 -7.41 5.25 0.77
N ARG A 41 -6.63 4.99 1.82
CA ARG A 41 -6.92 4.01 2.88
C ARG A 41 -8.16 4.32 3.72
N GLY A 42 -8.62 5.58 3.74
CA GLY A 42 -9.83 5.99 4.46
C GLY A 42 -11.14 5.52 3.82
N PHE A 43 -11.13 5.13 2.54
CA PHE A 43 -12.33 4.67 1.84
C PHE A 43 -12.48 3.15 1.93
N LYS A 44 -13.68 2.65 2.25
CA LYS A 44 -13.97 1.22 2.44
C LYS A 44 -13.60 0.35 1.22
N MET A 45 -13.84 0.84 0.00
CA MET A 45 -13.56 0.10 -1.24
C MET A 45 -12.08 0.21 -1.69
N LEU A 46 -11.48 1.41 -1.60
CA LEU A 46 -10.10 1.65 -2.06
C LEU A 46 -9.03 1.27 -1.03
N GLY A 47 -9.37 1.27 0.25
CA GLY A 47 -8.41 1.04 1.31
C GLY A 47 -7.86 -0.38 1.32
N GLN A 48 -8.72 -1.39 1.16
CA GLN A 48 -8.30 -2.79 1.06
C GLN A 48 -7.30 -3.01 -0.09
N PHE A 49 -7.56 -2.38 -1.24
CA PHE A 49 -6.71 -2.46 -2.42
C PHE A 49 -5.36 -1.73 -2.21
N SER A 50 -5.39 -0.53 -1.65
CA SER A 50 -4.18 0.26 -1.35
C SER A 50 -3.26 -0.46 -0.36
N ILE A 51 -3.83 -1.07 0.69
CA ILE A 51 -3.07 -1.82 1.70
C ILE A 51 -2.38 -3.03 1.09
N MET A 52 -3.09 -3.76 0.23
CA MET A 52 -2.56 -4.94 -0.46
C MET A 52 -1.40 -4.56 -1.37
N ILE A 53 -1.57 -3.54 -2.22
CA ILE A 53 -0.52 -3.03 -3.12
C ILE A 53 0.69 -2.56 -2.32
N GLN A 54 0.49 -1.78 -1.25
CA GLN A 54 1.60 -1.28 -0.45
C GLN A 54 2.37 -2.42 0.23
N LYS A 55 1.69 -3.46 0.72
CA LYS A 55 2.36 -4.63 1.29
C LYS A 55 3.21 -5.37 0.25
N ILE A 56 2.69 -5.60 -0.95
CA ILE A 56 3.41 -6.27 -2.05
C ILE A 56 4.64 -5.44 -2.46
N ILE A 57 4.49 -4.11 -2.59
CA ILE A 57 5.58 -3.22 -3.00
C ILE A 57 6.66 -3.08 -1.90
N PHE A 58 6.28 -2.86 -0.64
CA PHE A 58 7.28 -2.65 0.42
C PHE A 58 7.89 -3.95 0.95
N GLY A 59 7.15 -5.05 0.94
CA GLY A 59 7.61 -6.35 1.42
C GLY A 59 8.48 -7.07 0.40
N ASP A 60 7.94 -7.32 -0.78
CA ASP A 60 8.55 -8.28 -1.72
C ASP A 60 9.33 -7.59 -2.82
N PHE A 61 8.78 -6.50 -3.38
CA PHE A 61 9.43 -5.78 -4.47
C PHE A 61 10.75 -5.13 -4.03
N MET A 62 10.86 -4.64 -2.78
CA MET A 62 12.13 -4.07 -2.28
C MET A 62 13.26 -5.11 -2.20
N GLN A 63 12.95 -6.32 -1.72
CA GLN A 63 13.93 -7.40 -1.63
C GLN A 63 14.33 -7.90 -3.03
N TRP A 64 13.36 -8.05 -3.93
CA TRP A 64 13.61 -8.38 -5.33
C TRP A 64 14.45 -7.30 -6.04
N CYS A 65 14.12 -6.02 -5.86
CA CYS A 65 14.84 -4.89 -6.45
C CYS A 65 16.30 -4.88 -5.97
N CYS A 66 16.56 -5.14 -4.69
CA CYS A 66 17.91 -5.24 -4.15
C CYS A 66 18.73 -6.36 -4.83
N LEU A 67 18.13 -7.55 -5.00
CA LEU A 67 18.78 -8.67 -5.71
C LEU A 67 19.10 -8.31 -7.16
N VAL A 68 18.14 -7.68 -7.86
CA VAL A 68 18.32 -7.19 -9.23
C VAL A 68 19.46 -6.17 -9.30
N LEU A 69 19.54 -5.20 -8.38
CA LEU A 69 20.63 -4.21 -8.33
C LEU A 69 22.01 -4.86 -8.13
N ILE A 70 22.13 -5.82 -7.19
CA ILE A 70 23.38 -6.56 -6.97
C ILE A 70 23.80 -7.30 -8.25
N CYS A 71 22.85 -7.94 -8.92
CA CYS A 71 23.10 -8.63 -10.18
C CYS A 71 23.53 -7.67 -11.31
N ILE A 72 22.80 -6.57 -11.50
CA ILE A 72 23.13 -5.56 -12.51
C ILE A 72 24.53 -5.00 -12.28
N THR A 73 24.90 -4.67 -11.05
CA THR A 73 26.25 -4.16 -10.75
C THR A 73 27.33 -5.20 -11.05
N GLY A 74 27.08 -6.48 -10.75
CA GLY A 74 27.94 -7.60 -11.14
C GLY A 74 28.17 -7.68 -12.65
N PHE A 75 27.10 -7.74 -13.44
CA PHE A 75 27.20 -7.79 -14.91
C PHE A 75 27.76 -6.50 -15.51
N THR A 76 27.45 -5.33 -14.93
CA THR A 76 28.02 -4.04 -15.32
C THR A 76 29.54 -4.07 -15.18
N SER A 77 30.07 -4.57 -14.06
CA SER A 77 31.51 -4.70 -13.86
C SER A 77 32.16 -5.68 -14.84
N ALA A 78 31.51 -6.80 -15.14
CA ALA A 78 31.99 -7.77 -16.12
C ALA A 78 32.04 -7.17 -17.54
N PHE A 79 30.96 -6.50 -17.97
CA PHE A 79 30.94 -5.81 -19.26
C PHE A 79 31.95 -4.69 -19.33
N TYR A 80 32.08 -3.88 -18.27
CA TYR A 80 33.08 -2.83 -18.21
C TYR A 80 34.49 -3.39 -18.44
N VAL A 81 34.90 -4.45 -17.73
CA VAL A 81 36.22 -5.08 -17.94
C VAL A 81 36.35 -5.68 -19.34
N MET A 82 35.29 -6.31 -19.85
CA MET A 82 35.29 -6.90 -21.19
C MET A 82 35.52 -5.84 -22.27
N PHE A 83 34.80 -4.71 -22.24
CA PHE A 83 34.93 -3.65 -23.24
C PHE A 83 36.21 -2.81 -23.10
N GLN A 84 36.79 -2.72 -21.90
CA GLN A 84 38.10 -2.07 -21.70
C GLN A 84 39.25 -2.83 -22.38
N SER A 85 39.07 -4.12 -22.70
CA SER A 85 40.04 -4.88 -23.50
C SER A 85 39.99 -4.54 -25.00
N LEU A 86 39.00 -3.77 -25.44
CA LEU A 86 38.82 -3.31 -26.82
C LEU A 86 39.13 -1.82 -26.97
N ASP A 87 39.19 -1.36 -28.22
CA ASP A 87 39.33 0.07 -28.52
C ASP A 87 38.03 0.83 -28.24
N LEU A 88 37.98 1.50 -27.08
CA LEU A 88 36.81 2.23 -26.56
C LEU A 88 36.34 3.37 -27.48
N ARG A 89 37.16 3.82 -28.44
CA ARG A 89 36.73 4.82 -29.45
C ARG A 89 35.56 4.34 -30.29
N HIS A 90 35.42 3.02 -30.45
CA HIS A 90 34.35 2.40 -31.24
C HIS A 90 33.15 1.98 -30.37
N TYR A 91 33.26 2.07 -29.04
CA TYR A 91 32.22 1.64 -28.08
C TYR A 91 31.94 2.75 -27.06
N PRO A 92 31.37 3.90 -27.48
CA PRO A 92 31.17 5.05 -26.60
C PRO A 92 30.24 4.75 -25.41
N TYR A 93 29.30 3.83 -25.57
CA TYR A 93 28.34 3.42 -24.53
C TYR A 93 28.97 2.64 -23.38
N PHE A 94 30.17 2.10 -23.57
CA PHE A 94 30.88 1.28 -22.57
C PHE A 94 32.17 1.93 -22.05
N ARG A 95 32.33 3.24 -22.28
CA ARG A 95 33.58 3.97 -21.97
C ARG A 95 33.86 4.06 -20.48
N ASP A 96 32.86 4.49 -19.71
CA ASP A 96 32.96 4.73 -18.27
C ASP A 96 32.00 3.81 -17.52
N PHE A 97 32.34 3.47 -16.27
CA PHE A 97 31.50 2.56 -15.47
C PHE A 97 30.05 3.06 -15.33
N SER A 98 29.85 4.37 -15.14
CA SER A 98 28.51 4.96 -15.05
C SER A 98 27.72 4.81 -16.35
N MET A 99 28.39 4.96 -17.50
CA MET A 99 27.75 4.81 -18.82
C MET A 99 27.42 3.35 -19.11
N THR A 100 28.32 2.44 -18.75
CA THR A 100 28.09 0.99 -18.84
C THR A 100 26.94 0.56 -17.93
N MET A 101 26.82 1.12 -16.73
CA MET A 101 25.73 0.84 -15.80
C MET A 101 24.39 1.28 -16.40
N TYR A 102 24.33 2.50 -16.93
CA TYR A 102 23.14 3.02 -17.61
C TYR A 102 22.74 2.14 -18.80
N THR A 103 23.69 1.83 -19.68
CA THR A 103 23.49 0.95 -20.85
C THR A 103 23.03 -0.45 -20.44
N THR A 104 23.59 -1.01 -19.36
CA THR A 104 23.19 -2.32 -18.83
C THR A 104 21.76 -2.30 -18.30
N VAL A 105 21.32 -1.20 -17.66
CA VAL A 105 19.93 -1.04 -17.24
C VAL A 105 18.98 -0.93 -18.44
N GLU A 106 19.35 -0.19 -19.49
CA GLU A 106 18.55 -0.13 -20.72
C GLU A 106 18.42 -1.49 -21.40
N LEU A 107 19.51 -2.28 -21.43
CA LEU A 107 19.50 -3.66 -21.91
C LEU A 107 18.59 -4.55 -21.05
N MET A 108 18.59 -4.37 -19.71
CA MET A 108 17.68 -5.10 -18.81
C MET A 108 16.21 -4.86 -19.14
N MET A 109 15.86 -3.60 -19.41
CA MET A 109 14.49 -3.20 -19.75
C MET A 109 14.11 -3.59 -21.19
N GLY A 110 15.06 -4.04 -22.01
CA GLY A 110 14.85 -4.31 -23.43
C GLY A 110 14.61 -3.05 -24.26
N LEU A 111 15.09 -1.88 -23.81
CA LEU A 111 14.93 -0.61 -24.51
C LEU A 111 15.87 -0.46 -25.71
N ILE A 112 17.02 -1.13 -25.64
CA ILE A 112 18.05 -1.13 -26.67
C ILE A 112 18.55 -2.56 -26.91
N ASP A 113 19.05 -2.81 -28.11
CA ASP A 113 19.89 -3.96 -28.41
C ASP A 113 21.34 -3.67 -28.04
N LEU A 114 22.20 -4.70 -28.07
CA LEU A 114 23.63 -4.55 -27.80
C LEU A 114 24.25 -3.48 -28.74
N PRO A 115 24.75 -2.34 -28.21
CA PRO A 115 25.16 -1.20 -29.03
C PRO A 115 26.60 -1.40 -29.58
N VAL A 116 26.74 -2.36 -30.50
CA VAL A 116 27.99 -2.68 -31.19
C VAL A 116 27.96 -2.19 -32.64
N PRO A 117 29.06 -1.63 -33.18
CA PRO A 117 29.11 -1.22 -34.59
C PRO A 117 28.99 -2.44 -35.54
N TYR A 118 28.08 -2.38 -36.51
CA TYR A 118 27.91 -3.44 -37.53
C TYR A 118 29.07 -3.50 -38.54
N ASP A 119 29.80 -2.40 -38.68
CA ASP A 119 30.84 -2.25 -39.72
C ASP A 119 32.14 -2.99 -39.40
N ARG A 120 32.27 -3.58 -38.20
CA ARG A 120 33.49 -4.29 -37.79
C ARG A 120 33.20 -5.59 -37.04
N PRO A 121 34.03 -6.62 -37.24
CA PRO A 121 33.89 -7.86 -36.49
C PRO A 121 34.21 -7.62 -35.02
N THR A 122 33.22 -7.81 -34.17
CA THR A 122 33.38 -7.77 -32.71
C THR A 122 33.71 -9.16 -32.18
N PRO A 123 34.51 -9.30 -31.11
CA PRO A 123 34.84 -10.59 -30.52
C PRO A 123 33.60 -11.38 -30.07
N SER A 124 33.58 -12.68 -30.34
CA SER A 124 32.47 -13.58 -29.99
C SER A 124 32.15 -13.61 -28.49
N ILE A 125 33.14 -13.35 -27.63
CA ILE A 125 32.96 -13.33 -26.18
C ILE A 125 31.93 -12.29 -25.71
N ILE A 126 31.78 -11.18 -26.45
CA ILE A 126 30.80 -10.14 -26.15
C ILE A 126 29.39 -10.65 -26.39
N TYR A 127 29.15 -11.30 -27.54
CA TYR A 127 27.85 -11.91 -27.84
C TYR A 127 27.50 -13.01 -26.84
N THR A 128 28.46 -13.85 -26.44
CA THR A 128 28.24 -14.86 -25.41
C THR A 128 27.89 -14.23 -24.07
N GLY A 129 28.60 -13.18 -23.65
CA GLY A 129 28.31 -12.43 -22.43
C GLY A 129 26.92 -11.79 -22.45
N TYR A 130 26.52 -11.23 -23.59
CA TYR A 130 25.19 -10.67 -23.80
C TYR A 130 24.09 -11.73 -23.70
N VAL A 131 24.23 -12.89 -24.35
CA VAL A 131 23.24 -13.96 -24.25
C VAL A 131 23.11 -14.49 -22.82
N LEU A 132 24.23 -14.69 -22.11
CA LEU A 132 24.22 -15.08 -20.70
C LEU A 132 23.51 -14.04 -19.82
N TYR A 133 23.78 -12.76 -20.06
CA TYR A 133 23.11 -11.67 -19.38
C TYR A 133 21.59 -11.67 -19.63
N MET A 134 21.15 -11.80 -20.89
CA MET A 134 19.73 -11.84 -21.23
C MET A 134 19.01 -13.02 -20.58
N ILE A 135 19.60 -14.22 -20.62
CA ILE A 135 19.04 -15.40 -19.94
C ILE A 135 18.93 -15.13 -18.44
N PHE A 136 20.00 -14.63 -17.82
CA PHE A 136 20.01 -14.37 -16.39
C PHE A 136 18.97 -13.32 -15.98
N VAL A 137 18.87 -12.21 -16.71
CA VAL A 137 17.86 -11.17 -16.52
C VAL A 137 16.45 -11.72 -16.67
N TYR A 138 16.13 -12.45 -17.73
CA TYR A 138 14.78 -13.00 -17.90
C TYR A 138 14.44 -14.04 -16.83
N LEU A 139 15.40 -14.88 -16.41
CA LEU A 139 15.22 -15.82 -15.30
C LEU A 139 14.98 -15.08 -13.96
N LEU A 140 15.72 -14.00 -13.68
CA LEU A 140 15.57 -13.22 -12.44
C LEU A 140 14.31 -12.36 -12.42
N LEU A 141 14.00 -11.70 -13.54
CA LEU A 141 12.87 -10.79 -13.66
C LEU A 141 11.54 -11.54 -13.60
N LEU A 142 11.43 -12.72 -14.24
CA LEU A 142 10.18 -13.48 -14.27
C LEU A 142 10.09 -14.49 -13.13
N ASN A 143 11.09 -15.34 -12.92
CA ASN A 143 10.91 -16.51 -12.04
C ASN A 143 10.92 -16.16 -10.55
N LEU A 144 11.67 -15.14 -10.12
CA LEU A 144 11.72 -14.75 -8.70
C LEU A 144 10.68 -13.70 -8.33
N LEU A 145 10.30 -12.81 -9.26
CA LEU A 145 9.24 -11.81 -9.03
C LEU A 145 7.88 -12.48 -8.93
N ILE A 146 7.57 -13.41 -9.84
CA ILE A 146 6.28 -14.11 -9.85
C ILE A 146 6.17 -15.04 -8.64
N ALA A 147 7.23 -15.79 -8.30
CA ALA A 147 7.21 -16.72 -7.17
C ALA A 147 7.01 -16.01 -5.82
N MET A 148 7.65 -14.85 -5.60
CA MET A 148 7.45 -14.10 -4.34
C MET A 148 6.11 -13.36 -4.32
N MET A 149 5.67 -12.81 -5.44
CA MET A 149 4.39 -12.10 -5.52
C MET A 149 3.19 -13.04 -5.35
N ASP A 150 3.27 -14.29 -5.83
CA ASP A 150 2.17 -15.26 -5.73
C ASP A 150 1.94 -15.72 -4.28
N ASP A 151 3.00 -16.01 -3.52
CA ASP A 151 2.92 -16.48 -2.13
C ASP A 151 2.36 -15.40 -1.18
N THR A 152 2.81 -14.16 -1.31
CA THR A 152 2.28 -13.05 -0.50
C THR A 152 0.90 -12.58 -0.96
N TYR A 153 0.60 -12.62 -2.26
CA TYR A 153 -0.72 -12.30 -2.77
C TYR A 153 -1.76 -13.27 -2.22
N TRP A 154 -1.51 -14.58 -2.26
CA TRP A 154 -2.44 -15.57 -1.74
C TRP A 154 -2.66 -15.43 -0.23
N ARG A 155 -1.59 -15.22 0.55
CA ARG A 155 -1.71 -15.02 2.00
C ARG A 155 -2.49 -13.75 2.36
N ILE A 156 -2.28 -12.65 1.63
CA ILE A 156 -2.95 -11.36 1.90
C ILE A 156 -4.38 -11.34 1.36
N ALA A 157 -4.67 -12.04 0.26
CA ALA A 157 -6.01 -12.09 -0.32
C ALA A 157 -7.02 -12.77 0.61
N TYR A 158 -6.60 -13.81 1.35
CA TYR A 158 -7.46 -14.54 2.27
C TYR A 158 -7.76 -13.75 3.57
N GLU A 159 -6.79 -13.01 4.10
CA GLU A 159 -6.93 -12.24 5.36
C GLU A 159 -7.31 -10.76 5.17
N ARG A 160 -7.53 -10.32 3.93
CA ARG A 160 -7.77 -8.92 3.53
C ARG A 160 -8.81 -8.21 4.41
N GLU A 161 -9.92 -8.87 4.70
CA GLU A 161 -11.04 -8.23 5.39
C GLU A 161 -10.72 -7.98 6.88
N GLU A 162 -10.09 -8.95 7.54
CA GLU A 162 -9.68 -8.82 8.94
C GLU A 162 -8.57 -7.78 9.09
N LEU A 163 -7.56 -7.82 8.21
CA LEU A 163 -6.48 -6.83 8.19
C LEU A 163 -7.02 -5.40 7.97
N TRP A 164 -8.03 -5.24 7.12
CA TRP A 164 -8.67 -3.95 6.89
C TRP A 164 -9.44 -3.44 8.11
N LYS A 165 -10.20 -4.32 8.79
CA LYS A 165 -10.91 -3.97 10.03
C LYS A 165 -9.93 -3.51 11.11
N VAL A 166 -8.82 -4.24 11.30
CA VAL A 166 -7.76 -3.88 12.27
C VAL A 166 -7.13 -2.53 11.94
N GLN A 167 -6.83 -2.26 10.67
CA GLN A 167 -6.23 -0.99 10.28
C GLN A 167 -7.16 0.20 10.45
N ILE A 168 -8.45 0.04 10.17
CA ILE A 168 -9.44 1.07 10.46
C ILE A 168 -9.50 1.33 11.96
N ALA A 169 -9.64 0.28 12.78
CA ALA A 169 -9.67 0.42 14.23
C ALA A 169 -8.42 1.14 14.77
N ALA A 170 -7.23 0.78 14.27
CA ALA A 170 -5.98 1.45 14.63
C ALA A 170 -5.95 2.92 14.20
N THR A 171 -6.48 3.25 13.01
CA THR A 171 -6.54 4.62 12.50
C THR A 171 -7.51 5.47 13.31
N ILE A 172 -8.68 4.93 13.64
CA ILE A 172 -9.68 5.59 14.51
C ILE A 172 -9.07 5.85 15.89
N LEU A 173 -8.45 4.84 16.52
CA LEU A 173 -7.82 4.99 17.83
C LEU A 173 -6.69 6.03 17.82
N LEU A 174 -5.87 6.05 16.75
CA LEU A 174 -4.82 7.05 16.59
C LEU A 174 -5.39 8.46 16.45
N LEU A 175 -6.51 8.60 15.73
CA LEU A 175 -7.23 9.86 15.60
C LEU A 175 -7.82 10.30 16.94
N GLU A 176 -8.57 9.43 17.63
CA GLU A 176 -9.14 9.70 18.95
C GLU A 176 -8.06 10.18 19.94
N ARG A 177 -6.91 9.51 19.96
CA ARG A 177 -5.79 9.88 20.84
C ARG A 177 -5.13 11.23 20.49
N ARG A 178 -5.28 11.71 19.25
CA ARG A 178 -4.78 13.03 18.82
C ARG A 178 -5.83 14.15 18.94
N VAL A 179 -7.10 13.81 19.16
CA VAL A 179 -8.16 14.79 19.32
C VAL A 179 -8.01 15.47 20.68
N PRO A 180 -8.05 16.81 20.75
CA PRO A 180 -8.02 17.52 22.01
C PRO A 180 -9.30 17.25 22.83
N VAL A 181 -9.16 17.25 24.16
CA VAL A 181 -10.19 16.82 25.15
C VAL A 181 -11.57 17.47 24.94
N PHE A 182 -11.63 18.67 24.37
CA PHE A 182 -12.91 19.35 24.11
C PHE A 182 -13.76 18.73 22.99
N LEU A 183 -13.15 17.96 22.09
CA LEU A 183 -13.81 17.27 20.97
C LEU A 183 -14.07 15.79 21.27
N GLU A 184 -13.76 15.35 22.50
CA GLU A 184 -13.92 13.96 22.92
C GLU A 184 -15.41 13.65 23.16
N ILE A 185 -16.07 13.13 22.13
CA ILE A 185 -17.45 12.67 22.22
C ILE A 185 -17.41 11.22 22.71
N ARG A 186 -17.82 11.00 23.95
CA ARG A 186 -17.88 9.67 24.53
C ARG A 186 -19.05 8.87 23.95
N SER A 187 -18.78 7.67 23.44
CA SER A 187 -19.82 6.76 22.96
C SER A 187 -20.52 6.04 24.12
N GLY A 188 -21.85 5.87 24.02
CA GLY A 188 -22.68 5.16 25.00
C GLY A 188 -23.74 6.04 25.68
N VAL A 189 -24.65 5.38 26.41
CA VAL A 189 -25.75 6.00 27.15
C VAL A 189 -25.58 5.71 28.65
N PRO A 190 -25.76 6.70 29.54
CA PRO A 190 -25.61 6.49 30.99
C PRO A 190 -26.74 5.63 31.56
N GLY A 191 -26.40 4.72 32.49
CA GLY A 191 -27.32 3.77 33.13
C GLY A 191 -28.55 4.43 33.76
N ARG A 192 -28.40 5.64 34.33
CA ARG A 192 -29.48 6.48 34.88
C ARG A 192 -30.67 6.65 33.96
N SER A 193 -30.41 6.80 32.66
CA SER A 193 -31.46 7.03 31.65
C SER A 193 -32.19 5.74 31.24
N LEU A 194 -31.59 4.59 31.54
CA LEU A 194 -32.10 3.25 31.20
C LEU A 194 -32.64 2.50 32.43
N GLY A 195 -32.54 3.07 33.62
CA GLY A 195 -32.90 2.39 34.88
C GLY A 195 -31.92 1.30 35.31
N PHE A 196 -30.68 1.35 34.82
CA PHE A 196 -29.58 0.47 35.21
C PHE A 196 -28.61 1.17 36.17
N ASP A 197 -27.60 0.43 36.62
CA ASP A 197 -26.55 0.88 37.55
C ASP A 197 -25.96 2.24 37.12
N ASP A 198 -26.00 3.21 38.03
CA ASP A 198 -25.78 4.63 37.75
C ASP A 198 -24.36 4.95 37.28
N ASP A 199 -23.38 4.15 37.72
CA ASP A 199 -21.96 4.37 37.46
C ASP A 199 -21.48 3.74 36.14
N LYS A 200 -22.38 3.08 35.40
CA LYS A 200 -22.05 2.33 34.18
C LYS A 200 -22.62 2.96 32.91
N TRP A 201 -21.87 2.78 31.82
CA TRP A 201 -22.23 3.21 30.48
C TRP A 201 -22.56 2.00 29.63
N TYR A 202 -23.63 2.10 28.86
CA TYR A 202 -24.17 0.99 28.08
C TYR A 202 -24.18 1.36 26.59
N ILE A 203 -23.89 0.37 25.74
CA ILE A 203 -24.00 0.45 24.28
C ILE A 203 -24.97 -0.64 23.85
N GLY A 204 -26.00 -0.27 23.10
CA GLY A 204 -26.92 -1.24 22.50
C GLY A 204 -26.24 -1.91 21.31
N VAL A 205 -26.18 -3.24 21.32
CA VAL A 205 -25.68 -4.06 20.20
C VAL A 205 -26.83 -4.94 19.74
N GLU A 206 -27.12 -4.91 18.45
CA GLU A 206 -28.10 -5.79 17.82
C GLU A 206 -27.34 -6.84 17.00
N GLU A 207 -27.43 -8.10 17.43
CA GLU A 207 -26.87 -9.23 16.70
C GLU A 207 -28.00 -9.95 15.97
N ILE A 208 -28.01 -9.83 14.64
CA ILE A 208 -28.91 -10.62 13.80
C ILE A 208 -28.23 -11.98 13.61
N LEU A 209 -28.53 -12.90 14.52
CA LEU A 209 -28.14 -14.30 14.37
C LEU A 209 -28.97 -14.90 13.23
N THR A 210 -28.30 -15.21 12.12
CA THR A 210 -28.88 -16.05 11.07
C THR A 210 -28.88 -17.48 11.59
N GLU A 211 -29.79 -17.80 12.51
CA GLU A 211 -29.98 -19.18 12.93
C GLU A 211 -30.43 -19.98 11.71
N THR A 212 -29.60 -20.98 11.39
CA THR A 212 -29.95 -22.18 10.64
C THR A 212 -31.44 -22.49 10.81
N VAL A 213 -32.17 -22.41 9.70
CA VAL A 213 -33.46 -23.10 9.55
C VAL A 213 -33.18 -24.59 9.82
N GLY A 214 -33.31 -25.05 11.06
CA GLY A 214 -33.09 -26.45 11.40
C GLY A 214 -32.90 -26.84 12.86
N THR A 215 -32.22 -26.06 13.71
CA THR A 215 -31.87 -26.56 15.05
C THR A 215 -32.05 -25.49 16.12
N LYS A 216 -33.08 -25.66 16.96
CA LYS A 216 -33.30 -24.87 18.18
C LYS A 216 -32.09 -25.01 19.10
N VAL A 217 -31.20 -24.02 19.11
CA VAL A 217 -30.23 -23.86 20.20
C VAL A 217 -30.95 -23.13 21.33
N GLN A 218 -31.15 -23.83 22.44
CA GLN A 218 -31.79 -23.29 23.62
C GLN A 218 -30.77 -22.40 24.36
N VAL A 219 -30.76 -21.11 24.03
CA VAL A 219 -30.01 -20.11 24.81
C VAL A 219 -30.65 -20.04 26.21
N PRO A 220 -29.87 -20.14 27.31
CA PRO A 220 -30.43 -20.02 28.65
C PRO A 220 -31.12 -18.66 28.78
N ALA A 221 -32.42 -18.68 29.07
CA ALA A 221 -33.22 -17.50 29.32
C ALA A 221 -32.70 -16.80 30.58
N LEU A 222 -31.72 -15.91 30.41
CA LEU A 222 -31.44 -14.89 31.41
C LEU A 222 -32.69 -14.01 31.46
N ASN A 223 -33.38 -14.05 32.60
CA ASN A 223 -34.70 -13.46 32.87
C ASN A 223 -34.82 -11.96 32.48
N ALA A 224 -34.89 -11.65 31.18
CA ALA A 224 -35.12 -10.31 30.66
C ALA A 224 -36.59 -9.88 30.83
N GLN A 225 -37.50 -10.83 31.06
CA GLN A 225 -38.93 -10.57 31.21
C GLN A 225 -39.28 -9.82 32.50
N LYS A 226 -38.43 -9.86 33.55
CA LYS A 226 -38.72 -9.20 34.83
C LYS A 226 -38.37 -7.71 34.86
N TYR A 227 -37.62 -7.21 33.89
CA TYR A 227 -37.20 -5.80 33.79
C TYR A 227 -37.82 -5.05 32.61
N SER A 228 -38.63 -5.72 31.78
CA SER A 228 -39.22 -5.13 30.57
C SER A 228 -40.28 -4.07 30.85
N HIS A 229 -40.83 -3.98 32.06
CA HIS A 229 -41.99 -3.13 32.34
C HIS A 229 -41.65 -1.66 32.66
N HIS A 230 -40.37 -1.33 32.84
CA HIS A 230 -39.91 0.04 33.16
C HIS A 230 -38.91 0.63 32.16
N LEU A 231 -38.41 -0.13 31.18
CA LEU A 231 -37.51 0.41 30.17
C LEU A 231 -38.30 1.07 29.05
N GLY A 232 -38.01 2.34 28.79
CA GLY A 232 -38.51 3.14 27.66
C GLY A 232 -38.03 2.65 26.28
N TRP A 233 -38.04 1.34 26.03
CA TRP A 233 -37.78 0.72 24.75
C TRP A 233 -38.69 1.26 23.65
N ASP A 234 -39.88 1.74 24.00
CA ASP A 234 -40.82 2.33 23.05
C ASP A 234 -40.34 3.68 22.51
N ALA A 235 -39.58 4.46 23.30
CA ALA A 235 -38.98 5.70 22.84
C ALA A 235 -37.80 5.43 21.90
N ILE A 236 -36.97 4.43 22.23
CA ILE A 236 -35.85 3.98 21.39
C ILE A 236 -36.37 3.41 20.07
N ARG A 237 -37.39 2.54 20.11
CA ARG A 237 -38.04 1.98 18.92
C ARG A 237 -38.70 3.06 18.06
N LYS A 238 -39.38 4.04 18.65
CA LYS A 238 -39.95 5.17 17.89
C LYS A 238 -38.88 6.01 17.20
N ASN A 239 -37.77 6.30 17.88
CA ASN A 239 -36.68 7.06 17.28
C ASN A 239 -35.98 6.28 16.17
N LEU A 240 -35.74 4.98 16.35
CA LEU A 240 -35.19 4.11 15.30
C LEU A 240 -36.12 3.97 14.10
N ALA A 241 -37.42 3.75 14.32
CA ALA A 241 -38.41 3.69 13.23
C ALA A 241 -38.47 5.02 12.46
N LYS A 242 -38.31 6.16 13.15
CA LYS A 242 -38.26 7.48 12.52
C LYS A 242 -36.97 7.70 11.71
N ILE A 243 -35.84 7.17 12.16
CA ILE A 243 -34.57 7.23 11.42
C ILE A 243 -34.62 6.34 10.17
N ILE A 244 -35.21 5.14 10.28
CA ILE A 244 -35.39 4.21 9.16
C ILE A 244 -36.31 4.82 8.09
N SER A 245 -37.44 5.42 8.48
CA SER A 245 -38.34 6.08 7.53
C SER A 245 -37.75 7.36 6.91
N MET A 246 -36.89 8.09 7.64
CA MET A 246 -36.10 9.19 7.07
C MET A 246 -35.08 8.71 6.04
N ARG A 247 -34.50 7.52 6.23
CA ARG A 247 -33.59 6.92 5.25
C ARG A 247 -34.33 6.48 3.98
N GLU A 248 -35.47 5.80 4.10
CA GLU A 248 -36.28 5.37 2.95
C GLU A 248 -36.87 6.55 2.16
N SER A 249 -37.23 7.65 2.83
CA SER A 249 -37.66 8.89 2.13
C SER A 249 -36.50 9.59 1.41
N SER A 250 -35.27 9.54 1.94
CA SER A 250 -34.10 10.08 1.25
C SER A 250 -33.69 9.27 0.00
N GLU A 251 -33.87 7.94 0.03
CA GLU A 251 -33.58 7.04 -1.10
C GLU A 251 -34.67 7.11 -2.20
N SER A 252 -35.88 7.60 -1.92
CA SER A 252 -36.96 7.77 -2.91
C SER A 252 -36.98 9.14 -3.61
N THR A 253 -36.26 10.13 -3.09
CA THR A 253 -36.14 11.48 -3.71
C THR A 253 -34.91 11.67 -4.61
N SER A 254 -34.09 10.63 -4.83
CA SER A 254 -32.87 10.71 -5.65
C SER A 254 -33.01 10.11 -7.06
N PHE A 255 -34.17 10.29 -7.70
CA PHE A 255 -34.35 10.09 -9.14
C PHE A 255 -34.50 11.42 -9.86
#